data_AF-A0A8N4F5U1-F1
#
_entry.id   AF-A0A8N4F5U1-F1
#
_cell.length_a   1.000
_cell.length_b   1.000
_cell.length_c   1.000
_cell.angle_alpha   90.00
_cell.angle_beta   90.00
_cell.angle_gamma   90.00
#
_symmetry.space_group_name_H-M   'P 1'
#
loop_
_entity.id
_entity.type
_entity.pdbx_description
1 polymer ?
#
loop_
_entity_poly.entity_id
_entity_poly.type
_entity_poly.pdbx_seq_one_letter_code
_entity_poly.pdbx_strand_id
1 'polypeptide(L)'
;MTNNALGFVNIGKISFTWFGPYPRVILKDPELVREVLSNKFGHFEKPNINPLGKLLARGVADYEGEKWAKHRRIINPAFHLEKLKHMLPTFATCCDELINRWDNHVGSQAYCELDVWPEFQNFTGDVISRVAFGSSFKEGQRIFQLQGEQMELLVQAAQNIYIPGYRFLPTKKNNRMYEIDREIRALLSRMIEQRERAMRKSGATNDDLLGLLIESNLRYSQEQGGSKNTGMTKDDVIEECKLFYFAGHETTSVLLTWTVVVLGMHPSWQARAREEVLQVYGKNKPDYDGLSQLRIVTMILYEVLRLYPPAIFL
;
A
#
# COMPACT_ATOMS: atom_id res chain seq x y z
N MET A 1 -24.83 16.00 37.69
CA MET A 1 -23.70 15.07 37.83
C MET A 1 -23.36 14.55 36.44
N THR A 2 -22.08 14.62 36.11
CA THR A 2 -21.43 14.53 34.80
C THR A 2 -21.66 13.23 34.03
N ASN A 3 -22.00 13.34 32.74
CA ASN A 3 -21.57 12.36 31.74
C ASN A 3 -21.48 13.01 30.34
N ASN A 4 -20.47 13.85 30.14
CA ASN A 4 -19.97 14.24 28.82
C ASN A 4 -18.77 13.35 28.49
N ALA A 5 -19.04 12.14 27.99
CA ALA A 5 -18.02 11.30 27.41
C ALA A 5 -17.83 11.71 25.93
N LEU A 6 -16.66 12.31 25.66
CA LEU A 6 -16.07 12.52 24.32
C LEU A 6 -16.85 13.42 23.36
N GLY A 7 -17.20 14.63 23.81
CA GLY A 7 -17.51 15.73 22.90
C GLY A 7 -16.22 16.37 22.38
N PHE A 8 -15.96 16.28 21.07
CA PHE A 8 -14.96 17.11 20.37
C PHE A 8 -15.44 18.57 20.32
N VAL A 9 -15.51 19.23 21.48
CA VAL A 9 -15.93 20.63 21.59
C VAL A 9 -14.68 21.49 21.73
N ASN A 10 -14.37 22.28 20.70
CA ASN A 10 -13.31 23.30 20.66
C ASN A 10 -11.87 22.82 20.91
N ILE A 11 -11.41 21.89 20.07
CA ILE A 11 -10.00 21.56 19.97
C ILE A 11 -9.41 22.41 18.83
N GLY A 12 -8.68 23.48 19.17
CA GLY A 12 -8.09 24.44 18.22
C GLY A 12 -7.19 23.84 17.14
N LYS A 13 -6.64 24.69 16.26
CA LYS A 13 -5.76 24.31 15.12
C LYS A 13 -4.57 23.41 15.52
N ILE A 14 -4.10 23.59 16.75
CA ILE A 14 -3.12 22.75 17.43
C ILE A 14 -3.80 22.22 18.68
N SER A 15 -3.57 20.95 18.97
CA SER A 15 -4.05 20.35 20.20
C SER A 15 -3.11 19.30 20.72
N PHE A 16 -3.32 18.96 21.98
CA PHE A 16 -2.44 18.09 22.72
C PHE A 16 -3.27 17.05 23.45
N THR A 17 -2.84 15.80 23.37
CA THR A 17 -3.45 14.68 24.08
C THR A 17 -2.37 13.75 24.62
N TRP A 18 -2.73 12.93 25.60
CA TRP A 18 -1.89 11.84 26.07
C TRP A 18 -2.38 10.53 25.49
N PHE A 19 -1.45 9.69 25.03
CA PHE A 19 -1.71 8.31 24.68
C PHE A 19 -0.83 7.41 25.55
N GLY A 20 -1.37 6.99 26.69
CA GLY A 20 -0.56 6.42 27.76
C GLY A 20 0.48 7.43 28.26
N PRO A 21 1.76 7.04 28.44
CA PRO A 21 2.81 7.96 28.89
C PRO A 21 3.35 8.87 27.77
N TYR A 22 2.86 8.73 26.54
CA TYR A 22 3.38 9.45 25.38
C TYR A 22 2.51 10.66 25.06
N PRO A 23 3.07 11.88 25.14
CA PRO A 23 2.38 13.07 24.68
C PRO A 23 2.24 13.04 23.15
N ARG A 24 1.10 13.51 22.63
CA ARG A 24 0.83 13.64 21.21
C ARG A 24 0.30 15.04 20.89
N VAL A 25 0.92 15.68 19.92
CA VAL A 25 0.43 16.92 19.32
C VAL A 25 -0.37 16.56 18.07
N ILE A 26 -1.61 17.02 17.98
CA ILE A 26 -2.46 16.85 16.81
C ILE A 26 -2.52 18.20 16.10
N LEU A 27 -2.03 18.21 14.86
CA LEU A 27 -2.02 19.36 13.97
C LEU A 27 -3.15 19.22 12.96
N LYS A 28 -4.00 20.24 12.86
CA LYS A 28 -5.10 20.30 11.87
C LYS A 28 -4.91 21.42 10.87
N ASP A 29 -4.01 22.36 11.14
CA ASP A 29 -3.71 23.48 10.25
C ASP A 29 -2.78 23.02 9.11
N PRO A 30 -3.18 23.19 7.83
CA PRO A 30 -2.39 22.72 6.69
C PRO A 30 -0.99 23.35 6.57
N GLU A 31 -0.79 24.58 7.05
CA GLU A 31 0.51 25.25 6.98
C GLU A 31 1.49 24.62 7.97
N LEU A 32 1.03 24.34 9.19
CA LEU A 32 1.81 23.63 10.20
C LEU A 32 2.08 22.18 9.81
N VAL A 33 1.08 21.49 9.26
CA VAL A 33 1.27 20.13 8.74
C VAL A 33 2.32 20.12 7.62
N ARG A 34 2.28 21.10 6.72
CA ARG A 34 3.30 21.26 5.67
C ARG A 34 4.68 21.52 6.27
N GLU A 35 4.79 22.40 7.26
CA GLU A 35 6.04 22.70 7.93
C GLU A 35 6.67 21.44 8.54
N VAL A 36 5.88 20.63 9.26
CA VAL A 36 6.34 19.38 9.88
C VAL A 36 6.75 18.35 8.82
N LEU A 37 5.87 18.08 7.84
CA LEU A 37 6.09 17.01 6.84
C LEU A 37 7.14 17.36 5.78
N SER A 38 7.43 18.64 5.56
CA SER A 38 8.42 19.09 4.56
C SER A 38 9.79 19.42 5.17
N ASN A 39 9.91 19.37 6.50
CA ASN A 39 11.15 19.72 7.19
C ASN A 39 12.25 18.70 6.88
N LYS A 40 13.36 19.17 6.31
CA LYS A 40 14.53 18.33 5.98
C LYS A 40 15.66 18.42 7.00
N PHE A 41 15.49 19.19 8.07
CA PHE A 41 16.50 19.41 9.11
C PHE A 41 16.52 18.30 10.17
N GLY A 42 15.61 17.32 10.08
CA GLY A 42 15.55 16.20 11.02
C GLY A 42 14.96 16.58 12.39
N HIS A 43 14.27 17.71 12.49
CA HIS A 43 13.64 18.15 13.74
C HIS A 43 12.37 17.36 14.09
N PHE A 44 11.75 16.72 13.10
CA PHE A 44 10.53 15.94 13.27
C PHE A 44 10.80 14.49 12.85
N GLU A 45 10.74 13.59 13.82
CA GLU A 45 10.82 12.14 13.63
C GLU A 45 9.41 11.55 13.52
N LYS A 46 9.29 10.35 12.94
CA LYS A 46 8.00 9.65 12.89
C LYS A 46 7.58 9.23 14.30
N PRO A 47 6.27 9.25 14.60
CA PRO A 47 5.79 8.82 15.90
C PRO A 47 6.21 7.38 16.22
N ASN A 48 6.77 7.15 17.41
CA ASN A 48 7.05 5.80 17.89
C ASN A 48 5.73 5.06 18.19
N ILE A 49 5.32 4.22 17.25
CA ILE A 49 4.17 3.32 17.39
C ILE A 49 4.52 2.09 18.24
N ASN A 50 3.49 1.34 18.63
CA ASN A 50 3.64 0.02 19.25
C ASN A 50 4.66 -0.81 18.42
N PRO A 51 5.73 -1.36 19.02
CA PRO A 51 6.75 -2.11 18.28
C PRO A 51 6.23 -3.32 17.52
N LEU A 52 5.07 -3.86 17.90
CA LEU A 52 4.38 -4.90 17.15
C LEU A 52 3.90 -4.40 15.78
N GLY A 53 3.62 -3.11 15.62
CA GLY A 53 3.30 -2.44 14.35
C GLY A 53 4.41 -2.64 13.31
N LYS A 54 5.67 -2.64 13.75
CA LYS A 54 6.83 -2.88 12.89
C LYS A 54 6.92 -4.30 12.33
N LEU A 55 6.07 -5.22 12.79
CA LEU A 55 5.97 -6.57 12.22
C LEU A 55 5.12 -6.59 10.95
N LEU A 56 4.22 -5.62 10.74
CA LEU A 56 3.41 -5.52 9.52
C LEU A 56 4.27 -5.23 8.31
N ALA A 57 5.01 -4.13 8.39
CA ALA A 57 6.07 -3.78 7.47
C ALA A 57 6.97 -2.74 8.16
N ARG A 58 8.28 -2.85 7.95
CA ARG A 58 9.18 -1.71 8.17
C ARG A 58 9.31 -0.94 6.87
N GLY A 59 10.18 -1.42 5.99
CA GLY A 59 10.44 -0.85 4.66
C GLY A 59 10.71 0.65 4.66
N VAL A 60 10.75 1.25 3.48
CA VAL A 60 11.00 2.68 3.29
C VAL A 60 9.95 3.58 3.95
N ALA A 61 8.77 3.05 4.26
CA ALA A 61 7.72 3.76 4.98
C ALA A 61 8.03 3.94 6.48
N ASP A 62 8.73 3.00 7.14
CA ASP A 62 9.14 3.12 8.56
C ASP A 62 10.53 3.76 8.69
N TYR A 63 11.48 3.42 7.81
CA TYR A 63 12.87 3.85 7.96
C TYR A 63 13.06 5.38 8.00
N GLU A 64 14.14 5.81 8.67
CA GLU A 64 14.56 7.21 8.79
C GLU A 64 16.06 7.40 8.49
N GLY A 65 16.49 8.67 8.41
CA GLY A 65 17.87 9.08 8.25
C GLY A 65 18.56 8.48 7.01
N GLU A 66 19.83 8.10 7.16
CA GLU A 66 20.64 7.52 6.08
C GLU A 66 20.06 6.22 5.55
N LYS A 67 19.45 5.39 6.40
CA LYS A 67 18.82 4.14 5.97
C LYS A 67 17.66 4.42 5.01
N TRP A 68 16.79 5.36 5.37
CA TRP A 68 15.72 5.81 4.48
C TRP A 68 16.26 6.37 3.17
N ALA A 69 17.24 7.29 3.23
CA ALA A 69 17.80 7.93 2.05
C ALA A 69 18.40 6.90 1.07
N LYS A 70 19.15 5.92 1.61
CA LYS A 70 19.71 4.80 0.84
C LYS A 70 18.60 3.97 0.20
N HIS A 71 17.63 3.53 0.98
CA HIS A 71 16.56 2.65 0.49
C HIS A 71 15.73 3.36 -0.58
N ARG A 72 15.36 4.61 -0.35
CA ARG A 72 14.60 5.43 -1.29
C ARG A 72 15.35 5.62 -2.61
N ARG A 73 16.67 5.86 -2.56
CA ARG A 73 17.51 5.97 -3.77
C ARG A 73 17.53 4.66 -4.58
N ILE A 74 17.62 3.52 -3.92
CA ILE A 74 17.62 2.20 -4.58
C ILE A 74 16.24 1.85 -5.16
N ILE A 75 15.14 2.23 -4.48
CA ILE A 75 13.77 1.87 -4.87
C ILE A 75 13.23 2.77 -5.99
N ASN A 76 13.51 4.07 -5.95
CA ASN A 76 12.91 5.08 -6.84
C ASN A 76 12.94 4.72 -8.34
N PRO A 77 14.04 4.16 -8.91
CA PRO A 77 14.10 3.82 -10.32
C PRO A 77 12.98 2.88 -10.79
N ALA A 78 12.51 1.99 -9.90
CA ALA A 78 11.45 1.04 -10.22
C ALA A 78 10.05 1.69 -10.29
N PHE A 79 9.91 2.90 -9.76
CA PHE A 79 8.70 3.72 -9.81
C PHE A 79 8.81 4.88 -10.82
N HIS A 80 9.84 4.88 -11.67
CA HIS A 80 9.93 5.84 -12.76
C HIS A 80 8.83 5.60 -13.79
N LEU A 81 8.39 6.68 -14.42
CA LEU A 81 7.29 6.67 -15.36
C LEU A 81 7.44 5.60 -16.45
N GLU A 82 8.61 5.51 -17.07
CA GLU A 82 8.90 4.54 -18.13
C GLU A 82 8.66 3.10 -17.66
N LYS A 83 9.03 2.77 -16.42
CA LYS A 83 8.81 1.45 -15.82
C LYS A 83 7.33 1.19 -15.55
N LEU A 84 6.60 2.20 -15.07
CA LEU A 84 5.15 2.08 -14.85
C LEU A 84 4.38 1.88 -16.16
N LYS A 85 4.80 2.49 -17.28
CA LYS A 85 4.18 2.27 -18.59
C LYS A 85 4.22 0.80 -19.01
N HIS A 86 5.29 0.08 -18.69
CA HIS A 86 5.41 -1.36 -18.99
C HIS A 86 4.46 -2.24 -18.16
N MET A 87 3.95 -1.75 -17.02
CA MET A 87 3.00 -2.48 -16.16
C MET A 87 1.54 -2.34 -16.62
N LEU A 88 1.24 -1.36 -17.49
CA LEU A 88 -0.13 -1.04 -17.90
C LEU A 88 -0.90 -2.21 -18.55
N PRO A 89 -0.29 -3.03 -19.44
CA PRO A 89 -0.97 -4.19 -20.01
C PRO A 89 -1.43 -5.20 -18.94
N THR A 90 -0.64 -5.35 -17.87
CA THR A 90 -0.98 -6.23 -16.75
C THR A 90 -2.16 -5.67 -15.96
N PHE A 91 -2.20 -4.36 -15.70
CA PHE A 91 -3.37 -3.71 -15.08
C PHE A 91 -4.63 -3.93 -15.89
N ALA A 92 -4.56 -3.71 -17.21
CA ALA A 92 -5.70 -3.92 -18.11
C ALA A 92 -6.18 -5.38 -18.12
N THR A 93 -5.25 -6.34 -18.08
CA THR A 93 -5.59 -7.77 -18.00
C THR A 93 -6.33 -8.10 -16.70
N CYS A 94 -5.87 -7.61 -15.55
CA CYS A 94 -6.57 -7.81 -14.28
C CYS A 94 -7.96 -7.16 -14.29
N CYS A 95 -8.12 -5.99 -14.93
CA CYS A 95 -9.41 -5.33 -15.08
C CYS A 95 -10.37 -6.16 -15.95
N ASP A 96 -9.90 -6.66 -17.09
CA ASP A 96 -10.69 -7.52 -17.98
C ASP A 96 -11.15 -8.78 -17.24
N GLU A 97 -10.26 -9.42 -16.48
CA GLU A 97 -10.61 -10.60 -15.68
C GLU A 97 -11.65 -10.29 -14.58
N LEU A 98 -11.54 -9.15 -13.89
CA LEU A 98 -12.54 -8.68 -12.93
C LEU A 98 -13.91 -8.50 -13.60
N ILE A 99 -13.95 -7.75 -14.70
CA ILE A 99 -15.19 -7.46 -15.44
C ILE A 99 -15.82 -8.75 -15.95
N ASN A 100 -15.04 -9.66 -16.56
CA ASN A 100 -15.53 -10.95 -17.01
C ASN A 100 -16.11 -11.80 -15.86
N ARG A 101 -15.52 -11.75 -14.65
CA ARG A 101 -16.10 -12.44 -13.49
C ARG A 101 -17.44 -11.84 -13.09
N TRP A 102 -17.57 -10.51 -13.11
CA TRP A 102 -18.83 -9.84 -12.80
C TRP A 102 -19.90 -10.12 -13.86
N ASP A 103 -19.56 -10.07 -15.15
CA ASP A 103 -20.47 -10.40 -16.25
C ASP A 103 -20.98 -11.85 -16.15
N ASN A 104 -20.10 -12.79 -15.84
CA ASN A 104 -20.48 -14.19 -15.61
C ASN A 104 -21.36 -14.37 -14.37
N HIS A 105 -21.17 -13.54 -13.34
CA HIS A 105 -21.97 -13.58 -12.12
C HIS A 105 -23.40 -13.05 -12.35
N VAL A 106 -23.52 -11.99 -13.16
CA VAL A 106 -24.82 -11.48 -13.62
C VAL A 106 -25.51 -12.51 -14.54
N GLY A 107 -24.76 -13.15 -15.43
CA GLY A 107 -25.25 -14.22 -16.30
C GLY A 107 -26.40 -13.75 -17.20
N SER A 108 -27.54 -14.42 -17.14
CA SER A 108 -28.75 -14.05 -17.88
C SER A 108 -29.66 -13.05 -17.14
N GLN A 109 -29.31 -12.66 -15.92
CA GLN A 109 -30.10 -11.70 -15.14
C GLN A 109 -29.85 -10.27 -15.64
N ALA A 110 -30.81 -9.37 -15.42
CA ALA A 110 -30.67 -7.96 -15.79
C ALA A 110 -29.82 -7.15 -14.79
N TYR A 111 -29.70 -7.62 -13.55
CA TYR A 111 -28.93 -7.01 -12.47
C TYR A 111 -28.58 -8.05 -11.41
N CYS A 112 -27.53 -7.80 -10.62
CA CYS A 112 -27.18 -8.59 -9.44
C CYS A 112 -26.74 -7.67 -8.29
N GLU A 113 -26.93 -8.11 -7.05
CA GLU A 113 -26.31 -7.47 -5.88
C GLU A 113 -24.90 -8.05 -5.69
N LEU A 114 -23.93 -7.18 -5.44
CA LEU A 114 -22.52 -7.56 -5.30
C LEU A 114 -21.88 -6.78 -4.14
N ASP A 115 -21.26 -7.50 -3.21
CA ASP A 115 -20.33 -6.89 -2.26
C ASP A 115 -19.00 -6.61 -2.98
N VAL A 116 -18.72 -5.33 -3.23
CA VAL A 116 -17.55 -4.89 -3.98
C VAL A 116 -16.25 -4.92 -3.17
N TRP A 117 -16.32 -4.99 -1.83
CA TRP A 117 -15.12 -4.93 -1.00
C TRP A 117 -14.20 -6.15 -1.19
N PRO A 118 -14.68 -7.41 -1.07
CA PRO A 118 -13.86 -8.58 -1.34
C PRO A 118 -13.36 -8.63 -2.79
N GLU A 119 -14.15 -8.11 -3.73
CA GLU A 119 -13.79 -8.04 -5.14
C GLU A 119 -12.60 -7.11 -5.39
N PHE A 120 -12.58 -5.93 -4.76
CA PHE A 120 -11.46 -5.01 -4.89
C PHE A 120 -10.22 -5.43 -4.10
N GLN A 121 -10.38 -6.14 -2.97
CA GLN A 121 -9.24 -6.79 -2.31
C GLN A 121 -8.60 -7.82 -3.26
N ASN A 122 -9.39 -8.74 -3.81
CA ASN A 122 -8.88 -9.74 -4.76
C ASN A 122 -8.24 -9.08 -6.00
N PHE A 123 -8.90 -8.07 -6.58
CA PHE A 123 -8.39 -7.36 -7.77
C PHE A 123 -7.05 -6.66 -7.51
N THR A 124 -6.96 -5.86 -6.44
CA THR A 124 -5.72 -5.12 -6.12
C THR A 124 -4.60 -6.06 -5.69
N GLY A 125 -4.95 -7.18 -5.04
CA GLY A 125 -4.01 -8.23 -4.68
C GLY A 125 -3.43 -8.92 -5.92
N ASP A 126 -4.27 -9.24 -6.91
CA ASP A 126 -3.81 -9.82 -8.17
C ASP A 126 -2.93 -8.85 -8.95
N VAL A 127 -3.35 -7.58 -9.03
CA VAL A 127 -2.56 -6.53 -9.65
C VAL A 127 -1.16 -6.46 -9.04
N ILE A 128 -1.04 -6.28 -7.72
CA ILE A 128 0.28 -6.13 -7.09
C ILE A 128 1.10 -7.41 -7.18
N SER A 129 0.49 -8.60 -7.07
CA SER A 129 1.21 -9.88 -7.28
C SER A 129 1.83 -9.97 -8.67
N ARG A 130 1.09 -9.61 -9.73
CA ARG A 130 1.60 -9.69 -11.10
C ARG A 130 2.63 -8.59 -11.39
N VAL A 131 2.34 -7.34 -11.04
CA VAL A 131 3.22 -6.22 -11.41
C VAL A 131 4.44 -6.08 -10.52
N ALA A 132 4.35 -6.44 -9.25
CA ALA A 132 5.47 -6.29 -8.33
C ALA A 132 6.35 -7.53 -8.25
N PHE A 133 5.78 -8.72 -8.43
CA PHE A 133 6.50 -9.97 -8.17
C PHE A 133 6.56 -10.93 -9.35
N GLY A 134 5.90 -10.59 -10.48
CA GLY A 134 5.78 -11.47 -11.63
C GLY A 134 5.06 -12.78 -11.31
N SER A 135 4.31 -12.81 -10.19
CA SER A 135 3.66 -13.99 -9.64
C SER A 135 2.16 -13.94 -9.87
N SER A 136 1.49 -15.08 -9.84
CA SER A 136 0.02 -15.11 -9.84
C SER A 136 -0.56 -14.68 -8.49
N PHE A 137 -1.79 -14.15 -8.47
CA PHE A 137 -2.52 -13.88 -7.22
C PHE A 137 -2.49 -15.03 -6.22
N LYS A 138 -2.61 -16.28 -6.73
CA LYS A 138 -2.61 -17.49 -5.89
C LYS A 138 -1.35 -17.62 -5.05
N GLU A 139 -0.21 -17.15 -5.54
CA GLU A 139 1.06 -17.19 -4.81
C GLU A 139 1.10 -16.12 -3.70
N GLY A 140 0.51 -14.95 -3.94
CA GLY A 140 0.40 -13.86 -2.96
C GLY A 140 -0.76 -13.99 -1.97
N GLN A 141 -1.79 -14.80 -2.27
CA GLN A 141 -3.03 -14.91 -1.49
C GLN A 141 -2.79 -15.17 -0.01
N ARG A 142 -1.85 -16.06 0.32
CA ARG A 142 -1.52 -16.36 1.71
C ARG A 142 -0.86 -15.17 2.41
N ILE A 143 -0.02 -14.40 1.71
CA ILE A 143 0.61 -13.19 2.26
C ILE A 143 -0.46 -12.16 2.60
N PHE A 144 -1.40 -11.89 1.70
CA PHE A 144 -2.49 -10.93 1.93
C PHE A 144 -3.35 -11.32 3.13
N GLN A 145 -3.76 -12.59 3.22
CA GLN A 145 -4.54 -13.10 4.37
C GLN A 145 -3.80 -12.89 5.69
N LEU A 146 -2.51 -13.22 5.72
CA LEU A 146 -1.67 -13.06 6.90
C LEU A 146 -1.47 -11.58 7.27
N GLN A 147 -1.30 -10.69 6.30
CA GLN A 147 -1.19 -9.24 6.53
C GLN A 147 -2.51 -8.63 7.01
N GLY A 148 -3.64 -9.08 6.47
CA GLY A 148 -4.98 -8.70 6.95
C GLY A 148 -5.18 -9.10 8.41
N GLU A 149 -4.90 -10.37 8.75
CA GLU A 149 -4.95 -10.85 10.14
C GLU A 149 -4.01 -10.04 11.05
N GLN A 150 -2.80 -9.74 10.58
CA GLN A 150 -1.83 -8.95 11.34
C GLN A 150 -2.34 -7.51 11.58
N MET A 151 -3.00 -6.90 10.59
CA MET A 151 -3.61 -5.58 10.72
C MET A 151 -4.76 -5.59 11.73
N GLU A 152 -5.62 -6.61 11.72
CA GLU A 152 -6.69 -6.76 12.73
C GLU A 152 -6.12 -6.86 14.15
N LEU A 153 -5.08 -7.68 14.33
CA LEU A 153 -4.38 -7.78 15.61
C LEU A 153 -3.75 -6.43 16.00
N LEU A 154 -3.22 -5.67 15.06
CA LEU A 154 -2.67 -4.33 15.32
C LEU A 154 -3.74 -3.33 15.74
N VAL A 155 -4.90 -3.31 15.08
CA VAL A 155 -6.03 -2.45 15.46
C VAL A 155 -6.46 -2.76 16.90
N GLN A 156 -6.61 -4.04 17.25
CA GLN A 156 -6.89 -4.45 18.64
C GLN A 156 -5.76 -4.06 19.62
N ALA A 157 -4.52 -3.94 19.14
CA ALA A 157 -3.37 -3.56 19.98
C ALA A 157 -3.36 -2.06 20.22
N ALA A 158 -3.73 -1.27 19.21
CA ALA A 158 -3.84 0.17 19.27
C ALA A 158 -4.99 0.64 20.18
N GLN A 159 -6.00 -0.21 20.44
CA GLN A 159 -7.05 0.07 21.43
C GLN A 159 -6.55 0.01 22.89
N ASN A 160 -5.34 -0.52 23.13
CA ASN A 160 -4.77 -0.64 24.46
C ASN A 160 -3.52 0.23 24.59
N ILE A 161 -3.28 0.78 25.79
CA ILE A 161 -2.02 1.49 26.08
C ILE A 161 -0.87 0.50 26.02
N TYR A 162 0.12 0.78 25.16
CA TYR A 162 1.32 -0.05 25.09
C TYR A 162 2.17 0.15 26.35
N ILE A 163 2.42 -0.94 27.08
CA ILE A 163 3.34 -0.99 28.21
C ILE A 163 4.70 -1.48 27.68
N PRO A 164 5.82 -0.77 27.93
CA PRO A 164 7.14 -1.26 27.54
C PRO A 164 7.41 -2.68 28.02
N GLY A 165 7.86 -3.54 27.11
CA GLY A 165 8.13 -4.96 27.40
C GLY A 165 6.95 -5.92 27.15
N TYR A 166 5.71 -5.41 27.02
CA TYR A 166 4.53 -6.25 26.81
C TYR A 166 4.61 -7.09 25.52
N ARG A 167 5.36 -6.61 24.51
CA ARG A 167 5.63 -7.35 23.26
C ARG A 167 6.37 -8.67 23.46
N PHE A 168 7.10 -8.83 24.57
CA PHE A 168 7.86 -10.05 24.89
C PHE A 168 7.05 -11.05 25.71
N LEU A 169 5.89 -10.65 26.23
CA LEU A 169 5.02 -11.57 26.93
C LEU A 169 4.43 -12.57 25.93
N PRO A 170 4.40 -13.88 26.24
CA PRO A 170 3.93 -14.93 25.34
C PRO A 170 2.39 -14.99 25.30
N THR A 171 1.74 -13.83 25.08
CA THR A 171 0.30 -13.77 24.86
C THR A 171 -0.05 -14.44 23.53
N LYS A 172 -1.26 -15.01 23.43
CA LYS A 172 -1.74 -15.63 22.17
C LYS A 172 -1.56 -14.69 20.98
N LYS A 173 -1.87 -13.40 21.18
CA LYS A 173 -1.74 -12.34 20.19
C LYS A 173 -0.29 -12.10 19.77
N ASN A 174 0.62 -11.90 20.71
CA ASN A 174 2.02 -11.64 20.39
C ASN A 174 2.63 -12.85 19.67
N ASN A 175 2.38 -14.06 20.17
CA ASN A 175 2.85 -15.29 19.55
C ASN A 175 2.33 -15.41 18.11
N ARG A 176 1.04 -15.15 17.89
CA ARG A 176 0.44 -15.17 16.56
C ARG A 176 1.05 -14.12 15.63
N MET A 177 1.29 -12.90 16.11
CA MET A 177 1.95 -11.86 15.31
C MET A 177 3.37 -12.26 14.88
N TYR A 178 4.14 -12.91 15.75
CA TYR A 178 5.47 -13.42 15.41
C TYR A 178 5.41 -14.65 14.50
N GLU A 179 4.44 -15.53 14.65
CA GLU A 179 4.19 -16.65 13.72
C GLU A 179 3.88 -16.15 12.32
N ILE A 180 2.97 -15.18 12.21
CA ILE A 180 2.61 -14.52 10.95
C ILE A 180 3.85 -13.91 10.28
N ASP A 181 4.65 -13.13 11.02
CA ASP A 181 5.87 -12.51 10.48
C ASP A 181 6.86 -13.56 9.96
N ARG A 182 7.07 -14.65 10.71
CA ARG A 182 7.93 -15.76 10.25
C ARG A 182 7.41 -16.42 8.98
N GLU A 183 6.10 -16.67 8.90
CA GLU A 183 5.47 -17.29 7.73
C GLU A 183 5.60 -16.38 6.51
N ILE A 184 5.23 -15.09 6.62
CA ILE A 184 5.37 -14.11 5.54
C ILE A 184 6.83 -14.01 5.06
N ARG A 185 7.80 -13.91 5.99
CA ARG A 185 9.23 -13.87 5.62
C ARG A 185 9.66 -15.11 4.85
N ALA A 186 9.20 -16.30 5.24
CA ALA A 186 9.51 -17.54 4.54
C ALA A 186 8.89 -17.56 3.13
N LEU A 187 7.64 -17.12 2.98
CA LEU A 187 6.98 -17.00 1.67
C LEU A 187 7.75 -16.05 0.76
N LEU A 188 8.01 -14.83 1.22
CA LEU A 188 8.73 -13.81 0.46
C LEU A 188 10.16 -14.23 0.12
N SER A 189 10.87 -14.86 1.06
CA SER A 189 12.23 -15.39 0.80
C SER A 189 12.22 -16.37 -0.36
N ARG A 190 11.22 -17.27 -0.43
CA ARG A 190 11.09 -18.22 -1.55
C ARG A 190 10.82 -17.51 -2.87
N MET A 191 9.94 -16.51 -2.88
CA MET A 191 9.63 -15.73 -4.08
C MET A 191 10.85 -14.97 -4.59
N ILE A 192 11.59 -14.31 -3.69
CA ILE A 192 12.83 -13.59 -4.01
C ILE A 192 13.87 -14.56 -4.59
N GLU A 193 14.08 -15.72 -3.96
CA GLU A 193 15.05 -16.70 -4.45
C GLU A 193 14.66 -17.29 -5.82
N GLN A 194 13.37 -17.58 -6.04
CA GLN A 194 12.87 -18.02 -7.34
C GLN A 194 13.11 -16.94 -8.40
N ARG A 195 12.86 -15.68 -8.06
CA ARG A 195 13.08 -14.55 -8.94
C ARG A 195 14.55 -14.36 -9.30
N GLU A 196 15.44 -14.36 -8.31
CA GLU A 196 16.89 -14.29 -8.52
C GLU A 196 17.40 -15.42 -9.43
N ARG A 197 16.90 -16.65 -9.25
CA ARG A 197 17.26 -17.79 -10.11
C ARG A 197 16.77 -17.60 -11.54
N ALA A 198 15.56 -17.08 -11.74
CA ALA A 198 15.01 -16.81 -13.07
C ALA A 198 15.82 -15.72 -13.79
N MET A 199 16.24 -14.66 -13.07
CA MET A 199 17.09 -13.59 -13.61
C MET A 199 18.45 -14.13 -14.09
N ARG A 200 19.09 -15.01 -13.31
CA ARG A 200 20.39 -15.61 -13.68
C ARG A 200 20.31 -16.51 -14.92
N LYS A 201 19.18 -17.21 -15.13
CA LYS A 201 19.01 -18.17 -16.22
C LYS A 201 18.63 -17.52 -17.56
N SER A 202 17.77 -16.52 -17.52
CA SER A 202 17.16 -15.96 -18.74
C SER A 202 17.97 -14.83 -19.36
N GLY A 203 18.87 -14.18 -18.61
CA GLY A 203 19.57 -12.97 -19.06
C GLY A 203 18.64 -11.80 -19.40
N ALA A 204 17.33 -11.96 -19.18
CA ALA A 204 16.32 -11.00 -19.54
C ALA A 204 16.21 -9.91 -18.47
N THR A 205 16.33 -8.67 -18.92
CA THR A 205 15.92 -7.47 -18.20
C THR A 205 14.44 -7.58 -17.88
N ASN A 206 14.07 -7.25 -16.65
CA ASN A 206 12.75 -7.55 -16.12
C ASN A 206 12.01 -6.27 -15.73
N ASP A 207 10.72 -6.23 -16.07
CA ASP A 207 9.89 -5.04 -15.88
C ASP A 207 9.00 -5.08 -14.61
N ASP A 208 9.06 -6.15 -13.79
CA ASP A 208 8.40 -6.16 -12.48
C ASP A 208 9.21 -5.48 -11.37
N LEU A 209 8.50 -4.98 -10.36
CA LEU A 209 9.07 -4.17 -9.28
C LEU A 209 10.21 -4.88 -8.55
N LEU A 210 10.08 -6.17 -8.24
CA LEU A 210 11.09 -6.94 -7.54
C LEU A 210 12.35 -7.14 -8.39
N GLY A 211 12.19 -7.45 -9.67
CA GLY A 211 13.30 -7.54 -10.61
C GLY A 211 14.07 -6.22 -10.71
N LEU A 212 13.35 -5.11 -10.87
CA LEU A 212 13.91 -3.76 -10.91
C LEU A 212 14.61 -3.39 -9.59
N LEU A 213 14.04 -3.78 -8.44
CA LEU A 213 14.63 -3.54 -7.12
C LEU A 213 15.95 -4.31 -6.96
N ILE A 214 15.98 -5.60 -7.31
CA ILE A 214 17.18 -6.44 -7.24
C ILE A 214 18.27 -5.87 -8.16
N GLU A 215 17.91 -5.51 -9.39
CA GLU A 215 18.84 -4.91 -10.35
C GLU A 215 19.39 -3.57 -9.84
N SER A 216 18.52 -2.69 -9.36
CA SER A 216 18.90 -1.38 -8.82
C SER A 216 19.83 -1.54 -7.61
N ASN A 217 19.55 -2.50 -6.73
CA ASN A 217 20.39 -2.79 -5.56
C ASN A 217 21.79 -3.31 -5.96
N LEU A 218 21.86 -4.15 -6.99
CA LEU A 218 23.13 -4.65 -7.53
C LEU A 218 23.97 -3.51 -8.12
N ARG A 219 23.35 -2.65 -8.96
CA ARG A 219 24.01 -1.48 -9.55
C ARG A 219 24.52 -0.53 -8.47
N TYR A 220 23.68 -0.22 -7.48
CA TYR A 220 24.06 0.62 -6.34
C TYR A 220 25.27 0.05 -5.59
N SER A 221 25.29 -1.26 -5.35
CA SER A 221 26.40 -1.92 -4.65
C SER A 221 27.71 -1.84 -5.44
N GLN A 222 27.64 -1.94 -6.78
CA GLN A 222 28.79 -1.79 -7.69
C GLN A 222 29.32 -0.35 -7.69
N GLU A 223 28.45 0.65 -7.78
CA GLU A 223 28.83 2.08 -7.73
C GLU A 223 29.56 2.45 -6.44
N GLN A 224 29.22 1.79 -5.33
CA GLN A 224 29.83 2.01 -4.00
C GLN A 224 31.07 1.13 -3.74
N GLY A 225 31.75 0.64 -4.79
CA GLY A 225 33.00 -0.11 -4.68
C GLY A 225 32.84 -1.60 -4.37
N GLY A 226 31.64 -2.18 -4.57
CA GLY A 226 31.43 -3.63 -4.58
C GLY A 226 31.48 -4.32 -3.20
N SER A 227 31.56 -3.58 -2.10
CA SER A 227 31.49 -4.15 -0.76
C SER A 227 30.08 -4.71 -0.49
N LYS A 228 29.99 -5.94 0.06
CA LYS A 228 28.72 -6.62 0.35
C LYS A 228 27.78 -5.87 1.30
N ASN A 229 28.26 -4.82 1.97
CA ASN A 229 27.49 -4.04 2.94
C ASN A 229 26.96 -2.70 2.43
N THR A 230 27.18 -2.34 1.16
CA THR A 230 26.80 -1.01 0.65
C THR A 230 25.34 -0.94 0.23
N GLY A 231 24.78 -2.01 -0.35
CA GLY A 231 23.37 -2.10 -0.75
C GLY A 231 22.37 -2.43 0.38
N MET A 232 21.18 -2.87 -0.03
CA MET A 232 20.20 -3.54 0.82
C MET A 232 20.59 -4.99 1.08
N THR A 233 20.40 -5.44 2.31
CA THR A 233 20.51 -6.86 2.67
C THR A 233 19.30 -7.65 2.17
N LYS A 234 19.37 -9.00 2.21
CA LYS A 234 18.20 -9.85 1.91
C LYS A 234 17.02 -9.54 2.83
N ASP A 235 17.28 -9.31 4.11
CA ASP A 235 16.25 -8.95 5.08
C ASP A 235 15.62 -7.58 4.77
N ASP A 236 16.44 -6.61 4.33
CA ASP A 236 15.92 -5.32 3.87
C ASP A 236 14.97 -5.48 2.67
N VAL A 237 15.35 -6.27 1.67
CA VAL A 237 14.50 -6.55 0.50
C VAL A 237 13.20 -7.24 0.92
N ILE A 238 13.24 -8.17 1.87
CA ILE A 238 12.02 -8.80 2.43
C ILE A 238 11.11 -7.76 3.09
N GLU A 239 11.66 -6.83 3.88
CA GLU A 239 10.87 -5.76 4.49
C GLU A 239 10.25 -4.81 3.46
N GLU A 240 10.96 -4.47 2.38
CA GLU A 240 10.39 -3.68 1.28
C GLU A 240 9.27 -4.46 0.57
N CYS A 241 9.44 -5.77 0.36
CA CYS A 241 8.41 -6.61 -0.26
C CYS A 241 7.15 -6.69 0.61
N LYS A 242 7.29 -6.85 1.94
CA LYS A 242 6.17 -6.79 2.89
C LYS A 242 5.42 -5.47 2.77
N LEU A 243 6.15 -4.36 2.72
CA LEU A 243 5.59 -3.03 2.56
C LEU A 243 4.83 -2.89 1.25
N PHE A 244 5.40 -3.29 0.11
CA PHE A 244 4.75 -3.12 -1.19
C PHE A 244 3.50 -3.97 -1.34
N TYR A 245 3.53 -5.21 -0.85
CA TYR A 245 2.34 -6.08 -0.80
C TYR A 245 1.21 -5.42 -0.01
N PHE A 246 1.49 -4.94 1.20
CA PHE A 246 0.48 -4.32 2.05
C PHE A 246 -0.02 -3.00 1.49
N ALA A 247 0.89 -2.09 1.16
CA ALA A 247 0.57 -0.72 0.75
C ALA A 247 -0.18 -0.69 -0.59
N GLY A 248 0.22 -1.52 -1.56
CA GLY A 248 -0.41 -1.56 -2.88
C GLY A 248 -1.79 -2.24 -2.90
N HIS A 249 -2.03 -3.18 -1.99
CA HIS A 249 -3.26 -3.95 -1.86
C HIS A 249 -4.33 -3.19 -1.06
N GLU A 250 -4.11 -3.03 0.25
CA GLU A 250 -5.15 -2.56 1.16
C GLU A 250 -5.61 -1.14 0.82
N THR A 251 -4.67 -0.20 0.62
CA THR A 251 -5.03 1.21 0.41
C THR A 251 -5.79 1.44 -0.89
N THR A 252 -5.38 0.77 -1.97
CA THR A 252 -6.04 0.85 -3.27
C THR A 252 -7.41 0.19 -3.23
N SER A 253 -7.56 -0.94 -2.53
CA SER A 253 -8.85 -1.63 -2.40
C SER A 253 -9.90 -0.75 -1.70
N VAL A 254 -9.50 -0.03 -0.65
CA VAL A 254 -10.33 0.93 0.07
C VAL A 254 -10.77 2.07 -0.85
N LEU A 255 -9.82 2.67 -1.58
CA LEU A 255 -10.11 3.76 -2.51
C LEU A 255 -11.12 3.34 -3.58
N LEU A 256 -10.91 2.20 -4.23
CA LEU A 256 -11.79 1.70 -5.28
C LEU A 256 -13.19 1.37 -4.75
N THR A 257 -13.26 0.75 -3.56
CA THR A 257 -14.54 0.44 -2.90
C THR A 257 -15.35 1.71 -2.65
N TRP A 258 -14.75 2.71 -1.98
CA TRP A 258 -15.45 3.98 -1.74
C TRP A 258 -15.77 4.72 -3.03
N THR A 259 -14.92 4.61 -4.05
CA THR A 259 -15.19 5.23 -5.36
C THR A 259 -16.46 4.66 -5.98
N VAL A 260 -16.63 3.33 -6.01
CA VAL A 260 -17.85 2.71 -6.57
C VAL A 260 -19.08 3.01 -5.72
N VAL A 261 -18.95 3.01 -4.38
CA VAL A 261 -20.05 3.39 -3.48
C VAL A 261 -20.52 4.82 -3.75
N VAL A 262 -19.58 5.78 -3.79
CA VAL A 262 -19.88 7.19 -4.04
C VAL A 262 -20.45 7.39 -5.45
N LEU A 263 -19.93 6.71 -6.47
CA LEU A 263 -20.51 6.77 -7.82
C LEU A 263 -21.94 6.21 -7.88
N GLY A 264 -22.25 5.15 -7.13
CA GLY A 264 -23.60 4.61 -6.99
C GLY A 264 -24.57 5.60 -6.33
N MET A 265 -24.08 6.42 -5.39
CA MET A 265 -24.84 7.50 -4.75
C MET A 265 -24.98 8.76 -5.63
N HIS A 266 -24.14 8.91 -6.65
CA HIS A 266 -24.10 10.09 -7.52
C HIS A 266 -24.11 9.73 -9.02
N PRO A 267 -25.25 9.25 -9.56
CA PRO A 267 -25.33 8.76 -10.94
C PRO A 267 -24.95 9.79 -12.02
N SER A 268 -25.18 11.09 -11.76
CA SER A 268 -24.78 12.15 -12.69
C SER A 268 -23.26 12.24 -12.87
N TRP A 269 -22.49 12.00 -11.81
CA TRP A 269 -21.03 11.96 -11.88
C TRP A 269 -20.53 10.66 -12.52
N GLN A 270 -21.21 9.54 -12.28
CA GLN A 270 -20.95 8.28 -12.97
C GLN A 270 -21.15 8.41 -14.50
N ALA A 271 -22.23 9.07 -14.93
CA ALA A 271 -22.49 9.34 -16.35
C ALA A 271 -21.40 10.21 -16.98
N ARG A 272 -20.97 11.28 -16.28
CA ARG A 272 -19.89 12.17 -16.73
C ARG A 272 -18.54 11.45 -16.85
N ALA A 273 -18.20 10.60 -15.88
CA ALA A 273 -16.99 9.79 -15.94
C ALA A 273 -17.02 8.83 -17.13
N ARG A 274 -18.16 8.17 -17.37
CA ARG A 274 -18.35 7.29 -18.53
C ARG A 274 -18.23 8.07 -19.84
N GLU A 275 -18.84 9.24 -19.94
CA GLU A 275 -18.75 10.08 -21.14
C GLU A 275 -17.31 10.52 -21.43
N GLU A 276 -16.56 10.97 -20.41
CA GLU A 276 -15.14 11.32 -20.56
C GLU A 276 -14.32 10.14 -21.08
N VAL A 277 -14.49 8.94 -20.49
CA VAL A 277 -13.77 7.74 -20.94
C VAL A 277 -14.12 7.38 -22.39
N LEU A 278 -15.39 7.49 -22.78
CA LEU A 278 -15.82 7.24 -24.16
C LEU A 278 -15.29 8.30 -25.15
N GLN A 279 -15.16 9.55 -24.72
CA GLN A 279 -14.59 10.62 -25.56
C GLN A 279 -13.09 10.41 -25.81
N VAL A 280 -12.34 10.02 -24.77
CA VAL A 280 -10.89 9.82 -24.87
C VAL A 280 -10.54 8.51 -25.59
N TYR A 281 -11.23 7.42 -25.26
CA TYR A 281 -10.84 6.07 -25.72
C TYR A 281 -11.83 5.42 -26.69
N GLY A 282 -13.09 5.87 -26.74
CA GLY A 282 -14.13 5.20 -27.51
C GLY A 282 -14.29 3.73 -27.10
N LYS A 283 -13.94 2.81 -28.01
CA LYS A 283 -13.93 1.36 -27.76
C LYS A 283 -12.52 0.78 -27.54
N ASN A 284 -11.49 1.62 -27.57
CA ASN A 284 -10.11 1.20 -27.41
C ASN A 284 -9.80 0.96 -25.93
N LYS A 285 -8.80 0.13 -25.67
CA LYS A 285 -8.28 -0.05 -24.31
C LYS A 285 -7.52 1.20 -23.84
N PRO A 286 -7.60 1.55 -22.55
CA PRO A 286 -6.82 2.67 -22.01
C PRO A 286 -5.32 2.49 -22.23
N ASP A 287 -4.68 3.49 -22.82
CA ASP A 287 -3.23 3.62 -22.89
C ASP A 287 -2.72 4.71 -21.94
N TYR A 288 -1.40 4.76 -21.73
CA TYR A 288 -0.81 5.67 -20.75
C TYR A 288 -1.09 7.15 -21.09
N ASP A 289 -0.98 7.51 -22.37
CA ASP A 289 -1.04 8.92 -22.77
C ASP A 289 -2.47 9.48 -22.62
N GLY A 290 -3.50 8.66 -22.85
CA GLY A 290 -4.89 9.02 -22.59
C GLY A 290 -5.24 9.16 -21.10
N LEU A 291 -4.54 8.47 -20.18
CA LEU A 291 -4.89 8.50 -18.75
C LEU A 291 -4.75 9.91 -18.18
N SER A 292 -3.76 10.66 -18.67
CA SER A 292 -3.54 12.06 -18.29
C SER A 292 -4.68 13.01 -18.72
N GLN A 293 -5.55 12.56 -19.64
CA GLN A 293 -6.67 13.33 -20.17
C GLN A 293 -7.97 13.09 -19.40
N LEU A 294 -8.02 12.06 -18.53
CA LEU A 294 -9.20 11.73 -17.72
C LEU A 294 -9.33 12.66 -16.49
N ARG A 295 -9.70 13.91 -16.72
CA ARG A 295 -9.81 14.96 -15.69
C ARG A 295 -10.95 14.68 -14.72
N ILE A 296 -12.13 14.30 -15.20
CA ILE A 296 -13.30 14.00 -14.38
C ILE A 296 -13.05 12.76 -13.52
N VAL A 297 -12.50 11.69 -14.08
CA VAL A 297 -12.11 10.50 -13.28
C VAL A 297 -11.11 10.89 -12.20
N THR A 298 -10.11 11.71 -12.53
CA THR A 298 -9.12 12.20 -11.55
C THR A 298 -9.78 13.03 -10.44
N MET A 299 -10.72 13.92 -10.78
CA MET A 299 -11.47 14.70 -9.79
C MET A 299 -12.28 13.80 -8.84
N ILE A 300 -12.91 12.75 -9.37
CA ILE A 300 -13.68 11.79 -8.57
C ILE A 300 -12.75 11.07 -7.58
N LEU A 301 -11.62 10.54 -8.05
CA LEU A 301 -10.66 9.85 -7.17
C LEU A 301 -10.12 10.77 -6.06
N TYR A 302 -9.81 12.03 -6.38
CA TYR A 302 -9.37 13.00 -5.37
C TYR A 302 -10.46 13.39 -4.39
N GLU A 303 -11.71 13.53 -4.83
CA GLU A 303 -12.82 13.82 -3.92
C GLU A 303 -13.11 12.63 -2.98
N VAL A 304 -13.01 11.40 -3.49
CA VAL A 304 -13.10 10.20 -2.67
C VAL A 304 -11.95 10.13 -1.67
N LEU A 305 -10.71 10.41 -2.08
CA LEU A 305 -9.56 10.47 -1.15
C LEU A 305 -9.73 11.57 -0.08
N ARG A 306 -10.38 12.69 -0.42
CA ARG A 306 -10.67 13.77 0.53
C ARG A 306 -11.71 13.36 1.57
N LEU A 307 -12.71 12.58 1.17
CA LEU A 307 -13.83 12.15 2.02
C LEU A 307 -13.55 10.87 2.82
N TYR A 308 -12.93 9.89 2.16
CA TYR A 308 -12.70 8.53 2.64
C TYR A 308 -11.24 8.10 2.42
N PRO A 309 -10.25 8.79 3.02
CA PRO A 309 -8.85 8.45 2.84
C PRO A 309 -8.55 7.06 3.46
N PRO A 310 -7.79 6.18 2.77
CA PRO A 310 -7.37 4.90 3.34
C PRO A 310 -6.49 5.04 4.60
N ALA A 311 -5.76 6.15 4.71
CA ALA A 311 -4.95 6.50 5.88
C ALA A 311 -5.49 7.78 6.52
N ILE A 312 -5.98 7.66 7.76
CA ILE A 312 -6.60 8.76 8.52
C ILE A 312 -5.63 9.51 9.44
N PHE A 313 -4.40 9.00 9.60
CA PHE A 313 -3.31 9.64 10.35
C PHE A 313 -1.99 9.47 9.60
N LEU A 314 -1.11 10.47 9.73
CA LEU A 314 0.27 10.48 9.24
C LEU A 314 1.22 10.69 10.42
#